data_AF-A0A0S8HJL0-F1
#
_entry.id   AF-A0A0S8HJL0-F1
#
_cell.length_a   1.000
_cell.length_b   1.000
_cell.length_c   1.000
_cell.angle_alpha   90.00
_cell.angle_beta   90.00
_cell.angle_gamma   90.00
#
_symmetry.space_group_name_H-M   'P 1'
#
loop_
_entity.id
_entity.type
_entity.pdbx_description
1 polymer ?
#
loop_
_entity_poly.entity_id
_entity_poly.type
_entity_poly.pdbx_seq_one_letter_code
_entity_poly.pdbx_strand_id
1 'polypeptide(L)'
;MKISGFTMAKNVAKLYYPVKQAILSILPVVDEFVVALGDCDSDDRTRQEILSIGSDKIRIIDTVWDIKKYPRGMEHAHQTDIAKSHCTGDWLFYVQSDEVVHEKYLPLIRTKCEEYLEKKEIEGFLFKYVHFWGDFFHYQQSHCWYRREIRIIRNDPEIHSWESAQSFRRIPDFDGLNYRQQHQTFKLKVIGLNAYVYHYGWVRPPKLMSSKMKAFTANHRGKDKVDEMVRKKKFNGSYDYGPLKRLPVFADSHPAVMKEWIDKFDWQEELRYDGPLSANQPRAKHDLLKYRFISCIENNLLGGRRLGEFKNFILVKE
;
A
#
# COMPACT_ATOMS: atom_id res chain seq x y z
N MET A 1 19.93 14.56 -11.43
CA MET A 1 19.11 13.66 -10.58
C MET A 1 17.98 13.11 -11.42
N LYS A 2 17.76 11.79 -11.37
CA LYS A 2 16.62 11.10 -11.98
C LYS A 2 15.81 10.35 -10.92
N ILE A 3 14.49 10.38 -11.00
CA ILE A 3 13.58 9.62 -10.12
C ILE A 3 12.77 8.64 -10.99
N SER A 4 12.83 7.35 -10.69
CA SER A 4 11.95 6.34 -11.33
C SER A 4 10.78 6.02 -10.42
N GLY A 5 9.56 6.16 -10.93
CA GLY A 5 8.37 5.59 -10.30
C GLY A 5 8.26 4.10 -10.61
N PHE A 6 7.73 3.30 -9.70
CA PHE A 6 7.46 1.90 -10.02
C PHE A 6 6.33 1.30 -9.19
N THR A 7 5.72 0.25 -9.74
CA THR A 7 4.67 -0.53 -9.08
C THR A 7 4.59 -1.95 -9.64
N MET A 8 3.83 -2.79 -8.95
CA MET A 8 3.37 -4.07 -9.48
C MET A 8 1.85 -4.10 -9.50
N ALA A 9 1.27 -4.82 -10.48
CA ALA A 9 -0.16 -4.93 -10.63
C ALA A 9 -0.56 -6.30 -11.19
N LYS A 10 -1.68 -6.84 -10.69
CA LYS A 10 -2.39 -7.97 -11.30
C LYS A 10 -3.87 -7.89 -10.90
N ASN A 11 -4.76 -7.88 -11.89
CA ASN A 11 -6.22 -7.83 -11.69
C ASN A 11 -6.71 -6.64 -10.83
N VAL A 12 -5.96 -5.53 -10.80
CA VAL A 12 -6.21 -4.45 -9.85
C VAL A 12 -7.47 -3.66 -10.19
N ALA A 13 -7.80 -3.53 -11.48
CA ALA A 13 -9.06 -2.95 -11.93
C ALA A 13 -10.26 -3.78 -11.43
N LYS A 14 -10.25 -5.09 -11.69
CA LYS A 14 -11.28 -6.03 -11.20
C LYS A 14 -11.38 -6.07 -9.68
N LEU A 15 -10.26 -5.86 -8.98
CA LEU A 15 -10.20 -5.81 -7.52
C LEU A 15 -10.54 -4.42 -6.96
N TYR A 16 -10.95 -3.45 -7.78
CA TYR A 16 -11.34 -2.11 -7.34
C TYR A 16 -10.19 -1.39 -6.62
N TYR A 17 -9.00 -1.42 -7.21
CA TYR A 17 -7.86 -0.63 -6.77
C TYR A 17 -7.60 0.51 -7.76
N PRO A 18 -7.38 1.75 -7.29
CA PRO A 18 -7.21 2.94 -8.12
C PRO A 18 -5.81 3.03 -8.75
N VAL A 19 -5.38 2.00 -9.50
CA VAL A 19 -4.02 1.91 -10.04
C VAL A 19 -3.67 3.09 -10.95
N LYS A 20 -4.62 3.54 -11.77
CA LYS A 20 -4.44 4.71 -12.64
C LYS A 20 -4.12 5.95 -11.82
N GLN A 21 -4.85 6.17 -10.72
CA GLN A 21 -4.68 7.33 -9.84
C GLN A 21 -3.40 7.23 -9.03
N ALA A 22 -3.02 6.03 -8.58
CA ALA A 22 -1.74 5.78 -7.93
C ALA A 22 -0.56 6.22 -8.82
N ILE A 23 -0.55 5.78 -10.09
CA ILE A 23 0.47 6.17 -11.08
C ILE A 23 0.44 7.68 -11.34
N LEU A 24 -0.74 8.23 -11.69
CA LEU A 24 -0.91 9.66 -11.98
C LEU A 24 -0.46 10.56 -10.83
N SER A 25 -0.59 10.11 -9.58
CA SER A 25 -0.27 10.92 -8.41
C SER A 25 1.22 11.23 -8.25
N ILE A 26 2.12 10.37 -8.75
CA ILE A 26 3.57 10.59 -8.70
C ILE A 26 4.19 10.84 -10.08
N LEU A 27 3.44 10.62 -11.16
CA LEU A 27 3.90 10.84 -12.54
C LEU A 27 4.52 12.24 -12.80
N PRO A 28 4.05 13.34 -12.16
CA PRO A 28 4.66 14.67 -12.34
C PRO A 28 6.08 14.81 -11.75
N VAL A 29 6.45 13.99 -10.75
CA VAL A 29 7.75 14.09 -10.07
C VAL A 29 8.79 13.07 -10.55
N VAL A 30 8.36 12.05 -11.29
CA VAL A 30 9.24 11.00 -11.81
C VAL A 30 9.61 11.25 -13.28
N ASP A 31 10.76 10.76 -13.71
CA ASP A 31 11.25 10.84 -15.08
C ASP A 31 10.83 9.62 -15.93
N GLU A 32 10.59 8.49 -15.27
CA GLU A 32 10.04 7.27 -15.86
C GLU A 32 9.16 6.55 -14.85
N PHE A 33 8.29 5.66 -15.30
CA PHE A 33 7.44 4.84 -14.45
C PHE A 33 7.41 3.39 -14.94
N VAL A 34 7.88 2.44 -14.14
CA VAL A 34 7.91 1.02 -14.49
C VAL A 34 6.76 0.26 -13.81
N VAL A 35 6.01 -0.51 -14.58
CA VAL A 35 4.94 -1.38 -14.07
C VAL A 35 5.30 -2.84 -14.34
N ALA A 36 5.49 -3.66 -13.32
CA ALA A 36 5.45 -5.13 -13.47
C ALA A 36 3.98 -5.58 -13.48
N LEU A 37 3.48 -5.92 -14.67
CA LEU A 37 2.09 -6.33 -14.87
C LEU A 37 2.01 -7.85 -15.00
N GLY A 38 1.42 -8.48 -13.98
CA GLY A 38 1.19 -9.93 -13.96
C GLY A 38 0.18 -10.39 -15.01
N ASP A 39 0.13 -11.71 -15.21
CA ASP A 39 -0.84 -12.44 -16.02
C ASP A 39 -2.28 -12.21 -15.52
N CYS A 40 -2.90 -11.13 -16.00
CA CYS A 40 -4.25 -10.75 -15.63
C CYS A 40 -5.31 -11.69 -16.25
N ASP A 41 -6.47 -11.76 -15.61
CA ASP A 41 -7.62 -12.51 -16.10
C ASP A 41 -8.11 -11.90 -17.43
N SER A 42 -8.73 -12.70 -18.31
CA SER A 42 -9.19 -12.25 -19.64
C SER A 42 -10.27 -11.16 -19.58
N ASP A 43 -11.00 -11.07 -18.47
CA ASP A 43 -12.05 -10.08 -18.21
C ASP A 43 -11.54 -8.84 -17.43
N ASP A 44 -10.25 -8.79 -17.07
CA ASP A 44 -9.66 -7.67 -16.35
C ASP A 44 -9.20 -6.53 -17.28
N ARG A 45 -9.32 -5.30 -16.81
CA ARG A 45 -9.00 -4.08 -17.59
C ARG A 45 -7.77 -3.32 -17.10
N THR A 46 -6.97 -3.89 -16.19
CA THR A 46 -5.80 -3.23 -15.59
C THR A 46 -4.86 -2.64 -16.66
N ARG A 47 -4.49 -3.43 -17.68
CA ARG A 47 -3.62 -2.94 -18.75
C ARG A 47 -4.21 -1.71 -19.45
N GLN A 48 -5.49 -1.78 -19.79
CA GLN A 48 -6.20 -0.71 -20.49
C GLN A 48 -6.24 0.56 -19.65
N GLU A 49 -6.50 0.44 -18.33
CA GLU A 49 -6.49 1.57 -17.41
C GLU A 49 -5.12 2.25 -17.35
N ILE A 50 -4.04 1.48 -17.25
CA ILE A 50 -2.67 2.00 -17.23
C ILE A 50 -2.32 2.68 -18.56
N LEU A 51 -2.60 2.02 -19.69
CA LEU A 51 -2.33 2.59 -21.02
C LEU A 51 -3.17 3.85 -21.29
N SER A 52 -4.37 3.97 -20.72
CA SER A 52 -5.21 5.16 -20.85
C SER A 52 -4.62 6.43 -20.23
N ILE A 53 -3.52 6.32 -19.46
CA ILE A 53 -2.78 7.47 -18.97
C ILE A 53 -2.09 8.21 -20.12
N GLY A 54 -1.69 7.50 -21.19
CA GLY A 54 -1.13 8.11 -22.40
C GLY A 54 0.21 8.82 -22.19
N SER A 55 0.99 8.42 -21.18
CA SER A 55 2.29 9.01 -20.89
C SER A 55 3.42 8.14 -21.42
N ASP A 56 4.36 8.76 -22.13
CA ASP A 56 5.60 8.16 -22.63
C ASP A 56 6.57 7.71 -21.54
N LYS A 57 6.42 8.24 -20.32
CA LYS A 57 7.18 7.82 -19.13
C LYS A 57 6.86 6.39 -18.70
N ILE A 58 5.67 5.86 -19.04
CA ILE A 58 5.19 4.59 -18.52
C ILE A 58 5.71 3.43 -19.38
N ARG A 59 6.39 2.49 -18.75
CA ARG A 59 6.81 1.21 -19.35
C ARG A 59 6.22 0.03 -18.59
N ILE A 60 5.52 -0.83 -19.32
CA ILE A 60 4.95 -2.07 -18.77
C ILE A 60 5.93 -3.23 -19.06
N ILE A 61 6.24 -4.01 -18.04
CA ILE A 61 6.96 -5.28 -18.11
C ILE A 61 5.96 -6.38 -17.80
N ASP A 62 5.74 -7.28 -18.76
CA ASP A 62 4.80 -8.39 -18.60
C ASP A 62 5.43 -9.52 -17.79
N THR A 63 4.72 -9.99 -16.77
CA THR A 63 5.20 -11.02 -15.87
C THR A 63 4.15 -12.10 -15.64
N VAL A 64 4.57 -13.24 -15.08
CA VAL A 64 3.67 -14.32 -14.65
C VAL A 64 3.88 -14.54 -13.16
N TRP A 65 2.79 -14.57 -12.40
CA TRP A 65 2.87 -14.73 -10.94
C TRP A 65 3.02 -16.20 -10.54
N ASP A 66 4.07 -16.51 -9.79
CA ASP A 66 4.31 -17.86 -9.26
C ASP A 66 4.11 -17.93 -7.75
N ILE A 67 2.84 -17.96 -7.34
CA ILE A 67 2.46 -18.04 -5.91
C ILE A 67 2.88 -19.36 -5.23
N LYS A 68 3.29 -20.38 -5.99
CA LYS A 68 3.80 -21.64 -5.42
C LYS A 68 5.28 -21.49 -5.07
N LYS A 69 6.07 -20.90 -5.96
CA LYS A 69 7.48 -20.56 -5.72
C LYS A 69 7.63 -19.45 -4.67
N TYR A 70 6.73 -18.48 -4.67
CA TYR A 70 6.74 -17.32 -3.76
C TYR A 70 5.49 -17.26 -2.86
N PRO A 71 5.33 -18.22 -1.92
CA PRO A 71 4.16 -18.29 -1.06
C PRO A 71 4.14 -17.17 0.00
N ARG A 72 3.03 -17.07 0.75
CA ARG A 72 2.89 -16.15 1.89
C ARG A 72 3.01 -14.67 1.51
N GLY A 73 2.54 -14.30 0.33
CA GLY A 73 2.61 -12.93 -0.19
C GLY A 73 3.99 -12.54 -0.73
N MET A 74 4.99 -13.44 -0.76
CA MET A 74 6.31 -13.12 -1.31
C MET A 74 6.25 -12.81 -2.80
N GLU A 75 5.23 -13.29 -3.52
CA GLU A 75 5.03 -12.93 -4.93
C GLU A 75 4.84 -11.42 -5.12
N HIS A 76 4.21 -10.73 -4.16
CA HIS A 76 4.12 -9.27 -4.18
C HIS A 76 5.51 -8.63 -4.10
N ALA A 77 6.38 -9.16 -3.24
CA ALA A 77 7.74 -8.65 -3.10
C ALA A 77 8.59 -8.94 -4.33
N HIS A 78 8.47 -10.14 -4.88
CA HIS A 78 9.12 -10.54 -6.13
C HIS A 78 8.76 -9.64 -7.31
N GLN A 79 7.47 -9.36 -7.52
CA GLN A 79 7.01 -8.50 -8.62
C GLN A 79 7.43 -7.04 -8.43
N THR A 80 7.50 -6.59 -7.17
CA THR A 80 8.05 -5.27 -6.81
C THR A 80 9.54 -5.17 -7.17
N ASP A 81 10.31 -6.22 -6.89
CA ASP A 81 11.74 -6.29 -7.22
C ASP A 81 11.98 -6.40 -8.74
N ILE A 82 11.12 -7.10 -9.48
CA ILE A 82 11.15 -7.10 -10.95
C ILE A 82 10.94 -5.67 -11.47
N ALA A 83 9.89 -4.95 -11.03
CA ALA A 83 9.67 -3.58 -11.48
C ALA A 83 10.86 -2.66 -11.12
N LYS A 84 11.41 -2.82 -9.90
CA LYS A 84 12.60 -2.10 -9.42
C LYS A 84 13.82 -2.35 -10.31
N SER A 85 14.12 -3.60 -10.69
CA SER A 85 15.35 -3.93 -11.44
C SER A 85 15.39 -3.30 -12.83
N HIS A 86 14.23 -2.90 -13.35
CA HIS A 86 14.10 -2.19 -14.61
C HIS A 86 14.21 -0.66 -14.47
N CYS A 87 14.24 -0.11 -13.26
CA CYS A 87 14.38 1.32 -13.04
C CYS A 87 15.82 1.81 -13.21
N THR A 88 15.98 3.05 -13.68
CA THR A 88 17.27 3.66 -14.01
C THR A 88 17.57 4.95 -13.24
N GLY A 89 16.64 5.44 -12.43
CA GLY A 89 16.80 6.65 -11.62
C GLY A 89 17.78 6.48 -10.47
N ASP A 90 18.23 7.60 -9.90
CA ASP A 90 19.03 7.64 -8.67
C ASP A 90 18.17 7.27 -7.45
N TRP A 91 16.91 7.70 -7.48
CA TRP A 91 15.87 7.42 -6.50
C TRP A 91 14.74 6.63 -7.13
N LEU A 92 14.19 5.67 -6.40
CA LEU A 92 13.08 4.84 -6.83
C LEU A 92 11.86 5.10 -5.95
N PHE A 93 10.78 5.61 -6.53
CA PHE A 93 9.52 5.93 -5.86
C PHE A 93 8.50 4.82 -6.08
N TYR A 94 8.34 3.97 -5.08
CA TYR A 94 7.36 2.90 -5.06
C TYR A 94 5.99 3.42 -4.61
N VAL A 95 4.93 3.03 -5.32
CA VAL A 95 3.53 3.18 -4.87
C VAL A 95 2.77 1.90 -5.13
N GLN A 96 1.93 1.47 -4.19
CA GLN A 96 1.00 0.36 -4.41
C GLN A 96 -0.22 0.83 -5.21
N SER A 97 -0.99 -0.11 -5.79
CA SER A 97 -2.15 0.21 -6.64
C SER A 97 -3.30 0.94 -5.92
N ASP A 98 -3.23 1.07 -4.60
CA ASP A 98 -4.17 1.77 -3.72
C ASP A 98 -3.53 2.89 -2.90
N GLU A 99 -2.32 3.29 -3.26
CA GLU A 99 -1.58 4.37 -2.62
C GLU A 99 -1.47 5.58 -3.55
N VAL A 100 -1.91 6.73 -3.06
CA VAL A 100 -1.95 7.98 -3.83
C VAL A 100 -1.25 9.06 -3.03
N VAL A 101 -0.40 9.83 -3.70
CA VAL A 101 0.32 10.95 -3.09
C VAL A 101 -0.39 12.25 -3.45
N HIS A 102 -0.64 13.11 -2.47
CA HIS A 102 -1.22 14.42 -2.76
C HIS A 102 -0.19 15.31 -3.46
N GLU A 103 -0.60 15.96 -4.55
CA GLU A 103 0.20 16.87 -5.38
C GLU A 103 0.93 17.95 -4.57
N LYS A 104 0.38 18.37 -3.42
CA LYS A 104 0.99 19.35 -2.51
C LYS A 104 2.33 18.89 -1.93
N TYR A 105 2.60 17.58 -1.91
CA TYR A 105 3.85 17.03 -1.38
C TYR A 105 4.93 16.85 -2.46
N LEU A 106 4.58 16.93 -3.75
CA LEU A 106 5.53 16.67 -4.84
C LEU A 106 6.73 17.63 -4.85
N PRO A 107 6.57 18.96 -4.62
CA PRO A 107 7.70 19.87 -4.53
C PRO A 107 8.67 19.48 -3.40
N LEU A 108 8.14 19.18 -2.20
CA LEU A 108 8.94 18.75 -1.05
C LEU A 108 9.72 17.47 -1.35
N ILE A 109 9.07 16.48 -1.97
CA ILE A 109 9.69 15.20 -2.33
C ILE A 109 10.87 15.44 -3.27
N ARG A 110 10.67 16.24 -4.33
CA ARG A 110 11.72 16.57 -5.29
C ARG A 110 12.90 17.25 -4.62
N THR A 111 12.65 18.29 -3.82
CA THR A 111 13.70 19.02 -3.08
C THR A 111 14.50 18.09 -2.18
N LYS A 112 13.84 17.17 -1.47
CA LYS A 112 14.52 16.23 -0.57
C LYS A 112 15.33 15.18 -1.34
N CYS A 113 14.84 14.70 -2.47
CA CYS A 113 15.63 13.85 -3.36
C CYS A 113 16.92 14.55 -3.83
N GLU A 114 16.85 15.84 -4.17
CA GLU A 114 18.00 16.64 -4.59
C GLU A 114 18.99 16.88 -3.43
N GLU A 115 18.47 17.28 -2.27
CA GLU A 115 19.27 17.57 -1.06
C GLU A 115 20.11 16.37 -0.59
N TYR A 116 19.54 15.16 -0.65
CA TYR A 116 20.19 13.94 -0.16
C TYR A 116 20.81 13.07 -1.26
N LEU A 117 20.90 13.58 -2.50
CA LEU A 117 21.43 12.82 -3.63
C LEU A 117 22.87 12.32 -3.38
N GLU A 118 23.73 13.21 -2.88
CA GLU A 118 25.14 12.93 -2.62
C GLU A 118 25.42 12.31 -1.24
N LYS A 119 24.45 12.35 -0.32
CA LYS A 119 24.53 11.74 1.00
C LYS A 119 24.22 10.24 0.92
N LYS A 120 25.19 9.44 0.45
CA LYS A 120 25.01 8.01 0.16
C LYS A 120 24.64 7.16 1.39
N GLU A 121 24.92 7.67 2.59
CA GLU A 121 24.50 7.06 3.86
C GLU A 121 22.97 7.12 4.09
N ILE A 122 22.26 7.97 3.35
CA ILE A 122 20.79 8.01 3.32
C ILE A 122 20.30 7.11 2.20
N GLU A 123 19.47 6.14 2.57
CA GLU A 123 19.04 5.04 1.71
C GLU A 123 17.58 5.17 1.27
N GLY A 124 16.82 6.12 1.83
CA GLY A 124 15.43 6.34 1.43
C GLY A 124 14.69 7.41 2.22
N PHE A 125 13.41 7.57 1.88
CA PHE A 125 12.50 8.51 2.50
C PHE A 125 11.28 7.82 3.10
N LEU A 126 10.98 8.20 4.33
CA LEU A 126 9.87 7.68 5.12
C LEU A 126 8.68 8.62 5.05
N PHE A 127 7.53 8.10 4.61
CA PHE A 127 6.29 8.84 4.47
C PHE A 127 5.35 8.56 5.64
N LYS A 128 4.41 9.45 5.90
CA LYS A 128 3.28 9.23 6.82
C LYS A 128 2.10 8.61 6.06
N TYR A 129 1.19 7.96 6.78
CA TYR A 129 0.04 7.27 6.19
C TYR A 129 -1.30 7.74 6.72
N VAL A 130 -2.27 7.83 5.80
CA VAL A 130 -3.70 7.87 6.12
C VAL A 130 -4.35 6.63 5.48
N HIS A 131 -4.91 5.75 6.29
CA HIS A 131 -5.57 4.54 5.83
C HIS A 131 -7.08 4.73 5.84
N PHE A 132 -7.66 5.04 4.67
CA PHE A 132 -9.10 5.21 4.53
C PHE A 132 -9.84 3.87 4.70
N TRP A 133 -11.07 3.92 5.22
CA TRP A 133 -11.80 2.73 5.65
C TRP A 133 -13.30 2.85 5.38
N GLY A 134 -13.82 1.99 4.50
CA GLY A 134 -15.23 1.95 4.12
C GLY A 134 -15.60 3.02 3.09
N ASP A 135 -15.22 4.27 3.34
CA ASP A 135 -15.43 5.43 2.47
C ASP A 135 -14.17 6.30 2.36
N PHE A 136 -14.31 7.43 1.67
CA PHE A 136 -13.23 8.40 1.47
C PHE A 136 -13.03 9.35 2.67
N PHE A 137 -13.93 9.35 3.65
CA PHE A 137 -13.97 10.39 4.69
C PHE A 137 -13.59 9.87 6.07
N HIS A 138 -13.56 8.56 6.29
CA HIS A 138 -13.16 7.94 7.54
C HIS A 138 -11.84 7.19 7.38
N TYR A 139 -10.98 7.27 8.39
CA TYR A 139 -9.68 6.61 8.35
C TYR A 139 -9.33 5.92 9.67
N GLN A 140 -8.41 4.96 9.59
CA GLN A 140 -7.99 4.16 10.71
C GLN A 140 -6.84 4.81 11.47
N GLN A 141 -7.04 4.99 12.78
CA GLN A 141 -6.02 5.46 13.72
C GLN A 141 -5.74 4.44 14.83
N SER A 142 -6.14 3.17 14.64
CA SER A 142 -5.83 2.12 15.60
C SER A 142 -4.35 1.74 15.59
N HIS A 143 -3.83 1.30 16.73
CA HIS A 143 -2.48 0.76 16.93
C HIS A 143 -2.09 -0.33 15.93
N CYS A 144 -3.08 -1.05 15.38
CA CYS A 144 -2.83 -2.14 14.43
C CYS A 144 -2.37 -1.69 13.04
N TRP A 145 -2.51 -0.40 12.74
CA TRP A 145 -2.18 0.17 11.43
C TRP A 145 -0.86 0.89 11.51
N TYR A 146 0.05 0.56 10.59
CA TYR A 146 1.30 1.29 10.47
C TYR A 146 1.00 2.74 10.09
N ARG A 147 1.82 3.67 10.57
CA ARG A 147 1.60 5.11 10.30
C ARG A 147 2.65 5.71 9.39
N ARG A 148 3.71 4.95 9.14
CA ARG A 148 4.86 5.40 8.38
C ARG A 148 5.44 4.24 7.60
N GLU A 149 5.84 4.50 6.37
CA GLU A 149 6.49 3.50 5.55
C GLU A 149 7.45 4.11 4.54
N ILE A 150 8.48 3.33 4.17
CA ILE A 150 9.47 3.73 3.18
C ILE A 150 8.83 3.63 1.80
N ARG A 151 8.79 4.73 1.06
CA ARG A 151 8.24 4.76 -0.30
C ARG A 151 9.19 5.28 -1.36
N ILE A 152 10.28 5.92 -0.95
CA ILE A 152 11.40 6.18 -1.85
C ILE A 152 12.63 5.48 -1.29
N ILE A 153 13.34 4.78 -2.16
CA ILE A 153 14.62 4.13 -1.84
C ILE A 153 15.68 4.59 -2.83
N ARG A 154 16.94 4.52 -2.42
CA ARG A 154 18.07 4.66 -3.35
C ARG A 154 18.05 3.51 -4.34
N ASN A 155 18.43 3.78 -5.59
CA ASN A 155 18.62 2.72 -6.58
C ASN A 155 19.91 1.96 -6.29
N ASP A 156 19.81 0.98 -5.41
CA ASP A 156 20.90 0.14 -4.94
C ASP A 156 20.50 -1.33 -5.16
N PRO A 157 21.36 -2.15 -5.79
CA PRO A 157 21.04 -3.54 -6.08
C PRO A 157 20.82 -4.38 -4.82
N GLU A 158 21.38 -4.02 -3.67
CA GLU A 158 21.19 -4.75 -2.41
C GLU A 158 19.93 -4.34 -1.64
N ILE A 159 19.19 -3.32 -2.10
CA ILE A 159 17.92 -2.94 -1.49
C ILE A 159 16.81 -3.72 -2.17
N HIS A 160 16.08 -4.52 -1.38
CA HIS A 160 15.04 -5.40 -1.86
C HIS A 160 13.72 -5.12 -1.15
N SER A 161 12.63 -5.34 -1.87
CA SER A 161 11.30 -5.44 -1.28
C SER A 161 11.31 -6.49 -0.17
N TRP A 162 10.56 -6.25 0.91
CA TRP A 162 10.60 -7.10 2.10
C TRP A 162 9.23 -7.62 2.48
N GLU A 163 9.20 -8.90 2.84
CA GLU A 163 8.03 -9.72 3.10
C GLU A 163 7.00 -9.78 1.97
N SER A 164 5.98 -8.91 2.02
CA SER A 164 4.85 -8.88 1.09
C SER A 164 4.74 -7.51 0.42
N ALA A 165 5.89 -6.92 0.04
CA ALA A 165 6.01 -5.60 -0.57
C ALA A 165 5.45 -4.45 0.25
N GLN A 166 5.42 -4.59 1.58
CA GLN A 166 5.02 -3.48 2.44
C GLN A 166 6.11 -2.40 2.47
N SER A 167 7.38 -2.82 2.47
CA SER A 167 8.55 -1.95 2.65
C SER A 167 9.80 -2.58 2.02
N PHE A 168 10.95 -1.97 2.27
CA PHE A 168 12.25 -2.40 1.76
C PHE A 168 13.26 -2.66 2.88
N ARG A 169 14.25 -3.50 2.59
CA ARG A 169 15.41 -3.80 3.44
C ARG A 169 16.66 -3.89 2.59
N ARG A 170 17.82 -3.64 3.21
CA ARG A 170 19.11 -4.01 2.61
C ARG A 170 19.36 -5.48 2.89
N ILE A 171 19.61 -6.24 1.84
CA ILE A 171 19.82 -7.68 1.87
C ILE A 171 20.97 -7.98 0.89
N PRO A 172 22.24 -7.91 1.34
CA PRO A 172 23.37 -8.29 0.52
C PRO A 172 23.27 -9.77 0.11
N ASP A 173 23.80 -10.10 -1.07
CA ASP A 173 23.80 -11.46 -1.63
C ASP A 173 22.39 -12.11 -1.66
N PHE A 174 21.35 -11.33 -1.95
CA PHE A 174 19.99 -11.82 -1.99
C PHE A 174 19.80 -12.92 -3.05
N ASP A 175 19.16 -14.02 -2.65
CA ASP A 175 18.93 -15.21 -3.49
C ASP A 175 17.78 -15.07 -4.50
N GLY A 176 17.05 -13.95 -4.47
CA GLY A 176 15.89 -13.72 -5.32
C GLY A 176 14.66 -14.56 -4.96
N LEU A 177 14.66 -15.23 -3.80
CA LEU A 177 13.63 -16.19 -3.38
C LEU A 177 13.08 -15.91 -1.98
N ASN A 178 13.95 -15.70 -1.00
CA ASN A 178 13.61 -15.67 0.42
C ASN A 178 13.33 -14.25 0.92
N TYR A 179 12.32 -13.58 0.36
CA TYR A 179 11.89 -12.21 0.71
C TYR A 179 11.52 -11.99 2.20
N ARG A 180 11.44 -13.06 2.99
CA ARG A 180 11.12 -13.05 4.43
C ARG A 180 12.31 -13.39 5.32
N GLN A 181 13.51 -13.57 4.75
CA GLN A 181 14.69 -13.88 5.53
C GLN A 181 15.00 -12.77 6.54
N GLN A 182 15.56 -13.19 7.68
CA GLN A 182 15.98 -12.29 8.75
C GLN A 182 17.50 -12.23 8.89
N HIS A 183 18.18 -13.32 8.50
CA HIS A 183 19.64 -13.33 8.42
C HIS A 183 20.10 -12.34 7.35
N GLN A 184 21.20 -11.63 7.62
CA GLN A 184 21.78 -10.60 6.73
C GLN A 184 20.76 -9.59 6.17
N THR A 185 19.75 -9.24 6.96
CA THR A 185 18.70 -8.31 6.56
C THR A 185 18.73 -7.07 7.45
N PHE A 186 19.03 -5.92 6.85
CA PHE A 186 19.32 -4.68 7.56
C PHE A 186 18.25 -3.61 7.28
N LYS A 187 17.91 -2.83 8.32
CA LYS A 187 17.01 -1.69 8.20
C LYS A 187 17.70 -0.57 7.42
N LEU A 188 16.94 0.09 6.55
CA LEU A 188 17.43 1.26 5.81
C LEU A 188 17.51 2.48 6.73
N LYS A 189 18.56 3.29 6.54
CA LYS A 189 18.72 4.64 7.08
C LYS A 189 17.90 5.61 6.24
N VAL A 190 16.91 6.25 6.84
CA VAL A 190 15.94 7.07 6.12
C VAL A 190 15.74 8.43 6.74
N ILE A 191 15.39 9.41 5.90
CA ILE A 191 14.92 10.72 6.32
C ILE A 191 13.39 10.72 6.37
N GLY A 192 12.83 11.26 7.45
CA GLY A 192 11.38 11.37 7.64
C GLY A 192 10.82 12.58 6.90
N LEU A 193 9.90 12.36 5.97
CA LEU A 193 9.23 13.45 5.27
C LEU A 193 7.95 13.88 5.98
N ASN A 194 7.67 15.18 5.92
CA ASN A 194 6.33 15.70 6.24
C ASN A 194 5.37 15.56 5.04
N ALA A 195 5.36 14.38 4.44
CA ALA A 195 4.52 14.02 3.31
C ALA A 195 3.67 12.79 3.66
N TYR A 196 2.46 12.73 3.12
CA TYR A 196 1.54 11.63 3.38
C TYR A 196 1.26 10.83 2.11
N VAL A 197 1.21 9.52 2.28
CA VAL A 197 0.58 8.58 1.36
C VAL A 197 -0.85 8.33 1.84
N TYR A 198 -1.79 8.54 0.94
CA TYR A 198 -3.20 8.27 1.16
C TYR A 198 -3.52 6.89 0.60
N HIS A 199 -3.88 5.99 1.50
CA HIS A 199 -4.04 4.57 1.20
C HIS A 199 -5.52 4.20 1.22
N TYR A 200 -6.06 3.86 0.05
CA TYR A 200 -7.47 3.58 -0.21
C TYR A 200 -7.81 2.08 -0.27
N GLY A 201 -6.94 1.20 0.22
CA GLY A 201 -7.09 -0.25 0.06
C GLY A 201 -8.35 -0.87 0.68
N TRP A 202 -9.00 -0.12 1.58
CA TRP A 202 -10.25 -0.48 2.24
C TRP A 202 -11.43 0.44 1.88
N VAL A 203 -11.29 1.28 0.85
CA VAL A 203 -12.38 2.08 0.29
C VAL A 203 -12.96 1.35 -0.91
N ARG A 204 -14.04 0.61 -0.67
CA ARG A 204 -14.62 -0.28 -1.68
C ARG A 204 -16.09 -0.58 -1.33
N PRO A 205 -16.97 -0.76 -2.32
CA PRO A 205 -18.32 -1.27 -2.07
C PRO A 205 -18.30 -2.56 -1.23
N PRO A 206 -19.17 -2.70 -0.21
CA PRO A 206 -19.26 -3.90 0.63
C PRO A 206 -19.33 -5.23 -0.14
N LYS A 207 -20.04 -5.24 -1.28
CA LYS A 207 -20.19 -6.41 -2.16
C LYS A 207 -18.87 -6.84 -2.82
N LEU A 208 -17.99 -5.89 -3.13
CA LEU A 208 -16.71 -6.17 -3.80
C LEU A 208 -15.59 -6.54 -2.82
N MET A 209 -15.74 -6.21 -1.53
CA MET A 209 -14.72 -6.52 -0.51
C MET A 209 -14.47 -8.03 -0.37
N SER A 210 -15.49 -8.86 -0.53
CA SER A 210 -15.35 -10.32 -0.51
C SER A 210 -14.41 -10.83 -1.61
N SER A 211 -14.44 -10.25 -2.81
CA SER A 211 -13.53 -10.60 -3.91
C SER A 211 -12.07 -10.27 -3.57
N LYS A 212 -11.83 -9.08 -2.97
CA LYS A 212 -10.50 -8.69 -2.47
C LYS A 212 -10.01 -9.66 -1.39
N MET A 213 -10.84 -10.01 -0.41
CA MET A 213 -10.45 -10.92 0.65
C MET A 213 -10.09 -12.31 0.12
N LYS A 214 -10.82 -12.83 -0.87
CA LYS A 214 -10.50 -14.10 -1.55
C LYS A 214 -9.14 -14.02 -2.24
N ALA A 215 -8.90 -12.99 -3.06
CA ALA A 215 -7.63 -12.81 -3.78
C ALA A 215 -6.44 -12.66 -2.81
N PHE A 216 -6.58 -11.84 -1.77
CA PHE A 216 -5.55 -11.67 -0.75
C PHE A 216 -5.26 -12.97 0.01
N THR A 217 -6.31 -13.72 0.37
CA THR A 217 -6.18 -15.01 1.05
C THR A 217 -5.51 -16.05 0.15
N ALA A 218 -5.83 -16.11 -1.14
CA ALA A 218 -5.18 -17.00 -2.09
C ALA A 218 -3.66 -16.75 -2.13
N ASN A 219 -3.24 -15.49 -2.23
CA ASN A 219 -1.82 -15.12 -2.30
C ASN A 219 -1.06 -15.41 -0.99
N HIS A 220 -1.71 -15.25 0.16
CA HIS A 220 -1.03 -15.38 1.47
C HIS A 220 -1.15 -16.78 2.08
N ARG A 221 -2.21 -17.53 1.75
CA ARG A 221 -2.57 -18.80 2.41
C ARG A 221 -2.95 -19.92 1.44
N GLY A 222 -2.89 -19.67 0.13
CA GLY A 222 -3.19 -20.65 -0.91
C GLY A 222 -4.69 -20.77 -1.24
N LYS A 223 -4.98 -21.42 -2.38
CA LYS A 223 -6.35 -21.62 -2.89
C LYS A 223 -7.20 -22.52 -1.98
N ASP A 224 -6.61 -23.57 -1.42
CA ASP A 224 -7.31 -24.50 -0.52
C ASP A 224 -7.92 -23.77 0.70
N LYS A 225 -7.23 -22.74 1.21
CA LYS A 225 -7.74 -21.93 2.32
C LYS A 225 -8.92 -21.07 1.90
N VAL A 226 -8.92 -20.57 0.67
CA VAL A 226 -10.06 -19.83 0.11
C VAL A 226 -11.27 -20.75 0.02
N ASP A 227 -11.10 -21.96 -0.51
CA ASP A 227 -12.19 -22.94 -0.64
C ASP A 227 -12.77 -23.35 0.70
N GLU A 228 -11.91 -23.57 1.71
CA GLU A 228 -12.35 -23.80 3.10
C GLU A 228 -13.20 -22.64 3.63
N MET A 229 -12.76 -21.39 3.42
CA MET A 229 -13.47 -20.20 3.87
C MET A 229 -14.81 -19.98 3.13
N VAL A 230 -14.84 -20.30 1.83
CA VAL A 230 -16.07 -20.29 1.02
C VAL A 230 -17.05 -21.34 1.54
N ARG A 231 -16.61 -22.58 1.78
CA ARG A 231 -17.46 -23.65 2.37
C ARG A 231 -18.01 -23.26 3.74
N LYS A 232 -17.20 -22.56 4.55
CA LYS A 232 -17.60 -22.00 5.85
C LYS A 232 -18.46 -20.73 5.76
N LYS A 233 -18.91 -20.35 4.56
CA LYS A 233 -19.74 -19.16 4.29
C LYS A 233 -19.13 -17.86 4.82
N LYS A 234 -17.80 -17.78 4.95
CA LYS A 234 -17.09 -16.59 5.49
C LYS A 234 -17.08 -15.40 4.53
N PHE A 235 -17.51 -15.60 3.30
CA PHE A 235 -17.65 -14.55 2.27
C PHE A 235 -19.11 -14.32 1.88
N ASN A 236 -20.07 -14.88 2.61
CA ASN A 236 -21.50 -14.71 2.30
C ASN A 236 -21.99 -13.37 2.87
N GLY A 237 -22.75 -12.63 2.06
CA GLY A 237 -23.29 -11.32 2.41
C GLY A 237 -22.35 -10.16 2.11
N SER A 238 -22.84 -8.95 2.38
CA SER A 238 -22.05 -7.71 2.28
C SER A 238 -21.07 -7.60 3.44
N TYR A 239 -19.85 -7.15 3.15
CA TYR A 239 -18.85 -6.88 4.18
C TYR A 239 -19.27 -5.70 5.05
N ASP A 240 -19.22 -5.86 6.38
CA ASP A 240 -19.54 -4.80 7.33
C ASP A 240 -18.24 -4.15 7.83
N TYR A 241 -18.05 -2.89 7.47
CA TYR A 241 -16.88 -2.10 7.87
C TYR A 241 -16.87 -1.73 9.36
N GLY A 242 -17.88 -2.08 10.15
CA GLY A 242 -18.01 -1.57 11.50
C GLY A 242 -18.73 -0.21 11.54
N PRO A 243 -19.11 0.27 12.73
CA PRO A 243 -19.72 1.58 12.91
C PRO A 243 -18.69 2.70 12.64
N LEU A 244 -18.83 3.38 11.50
CA LEU A 244 -17.88 4.40 11.03
C LEU A 244 -17.78 5.62 11.95
N LYS A 245 -18.83 5.96 12.71
CA LYS A 245 -18.83 7.05 13.70
C LYS A 245 -17.75 6.92 14.79
N ARG A 246 -17.16 5.73 14.94
CA ARG A 246 -16.03 5.49 15.88
C ARG A 246 -14.67 5.84 15.28
N LEU A 247 -14.62 6.12 13.99
CA LEU A 247 -13.40 6.49 13.28
C LEU A 247 -13.29 8.02 13.21
N PRO A 248 -12.07 8.57 13.23
CA PRO A 248 -11.86 9.97 12.93
C PRO A 248 -12.29 10.29 11.49
N VAL A 249 -12.79 11.51 11.31
CA VAL A 249 -13.13 12.08 10.00
C VAL A 249 -11.92 12.78 9.42
N PHE A 250 -11.66 12.53 8.15
CA PHE A 250 -10.62 13.19 7.37
C PHE A 250 -11.07 14.62 7.01
N ALA A 251 -10.29 15.61 7.44
CA ALA A 251 -10.64 17.03 7.30
C ALA A 251 -9.79 17.78 6.27
N ASP A 252 -8.84 17.09 5.63
CA ASP A 252 -7.94 17.67 4.62
C ASP A 252 -8.48 17.34 3.20
N SER A 253 -7.84 17.86 2.15
CA SER A 253 -8.23 17.58 0.77
C SER A 253 -7.71 16.25 0.25
N HIS A 254 -8.50 15.61 -0.60
CA HIS A 254 -8.03 14.48 -1.41
C HIS A 254 -7.23 14.97 -2.63
N PRO A 255 -6.29 14.16 -3.16
CA PRO A 255 -5.55 14.47 -4.38
C PRO A 255 -6.50 14.65 -5.55
N ALA A 256 -6.23 15.62 -6.43
CA ALA A 256 -7.12 15.92 -7.57
C ALA A 256 -7.42 14.69 -8.45
N VAL A 257 -6.44 13.79 -8.61
CA VAL A 257 -6.58 12.54 -9.38
C VAL A 257 -7.65 11.59 -8.82
N MET A 258 -8.03 11.72 -7.54
CA MET A 258 -9.06 10.90 -6.89
C MET A 258 -10.47 11.46 -7.03
N LYS A 259 -10.65 12.65 -7.64
CA LYS A 259 -11.97 13.28 -7.77
C LYS A 259 -13.02 12.34 -8.38
N GLU A 260 -12.71 11.70 -9.50
CA GLU A 260 -13.64 10.76 -10.16
C GLU A 260 -13.99 9.54 -9.31
N TRP A 261 -13.09 9.09 -8.43
CA TRP A 261 -13.35 7.97 -7.53
C TRP A 261 -14.28 8.36 -6.38
N ILE A 262 -14.10 9.57 -5.87
CA ILE A 262 -14.96 10.15 -4.84
C ILE A 262 -16.36 10.42 -5.42
N ASP A 263 -16.44 10.94 -6.65
CA ASP A 263 -17.71 11.18 -7.34
C ASP A 263 -18.48 9.86 -7.64
N LYS A 264 -17.77 8.73 -7.75
CA LYS A 264 -18.37 7.38 -7.92
C LYS A 264 -18.81 6.74 -6.60
N PHE A 265 -18.65 7.41 -5.47
CA PHE A 265 -19.07 6.88 -4.18
C PHE A 265 -20.59 6.77 -4.10
N ASP A 266 -21.14 5.57 -4.28
CA ASP A 266 -22.58 5.30 -4.33
C ASP A 266 -23.06 4.30 -3.27
N TRP A 267 -22.14 3.76 -2.45
CA TRP A 267 -22.44 2.72 -1.47
C TRP A 267 -22.63 3.25 -0.04
N GLN A 268 -22.88 4.56 0.12
CA GLN A 268 -23.04 5.20 1.43
C GLN A 268 -24.10 4.51 2.31
N GLU A 269 -25.26 4.19 1.72
CA GLU A 269 -26.37 3.51 2.41
C GLU A 269 -26.06 2.04 2.76
N GLU A 270 -25.02 1.44 2.16
CA GLU A 270 -24.55 0.10 2.52
C GLU A 270 -23.56 0.14 3.71
N LEU A 271 -23.11 1.32 4.14
CA LEU A 271 -22.18 1.50 5.25
C LEU A 271 -22.92 1.68 6.57
N ARG A 272 -22.42 1.02 7.62
CA ARG A 272 -22.96 1.21 8.97
C ARG A 272 -22.30 2.40 9.64
N TYR A 273 -23.09 3.44 9.91
CA TYR A 273 -22.59 4.62 10.63
C TYR A 273 -22.56 4.45 12.15
N ASP A 274 -23.60 3.88 12.76
CA ASP A 274 -23.71 3.71 14.21
C ASP A 274 -24.12 2.29 14.61
N GLY A 275 -24.15 2.01 15.92
CA GLY A 275 -24.58 0.75 16.50
C GLY A 275 -23.45 -0.13 17.07
N PRO A 276 -23.82 -1.28 17.68
CA PRO A 276 -22.84 -2.22 18.21
C PRO A 276 -22.07 -2.92 17.08
N LEU A 277 -20.90 -3.47 17.42
CA LEU A 277 -20.22 -4.39 16.50
C LEU A 277 -21.11 -5.63 16.34
N SER A 278 -21.35 -6.04 15.10
CA SER A 278 -22.12 -7.25 14.81
C SER A 278 -21.45 -8.48 15.46
N ALA A 279 -22.22 -9.27 16.20
CA ALA A 279 -21.76 -10.51 16.81
C ALA A 279 -21.42 -11.59 15.75
N ASN A 280 -22.00 -11.47 14.56
CA ASN A 280 -21.92 -12.46 13.49
C ASN A 280 -20.80 -12.18 12.47
N GLN A 281 -20.01 -11.12 12.66
CA GLN A 281 -18.94 -10.74 11.73
C GLN A 281 -17.54 -10.97 12.34
N PRO A 282 -16.56 -11.42 11.53
CA PRO A 282 -15.19 -11.58 12.01
C PRO A 282 -14.64 -10.23 12.45
N ARG A 283 -14.30 -10.10 13.74
CA ARG A 283 -13.69 -8.89 14.28
C ARG A 283 -12.34 -8.64 13.62
N ALA A 284 -12.15 -7.46 13.06
CA ALA A 284 -10.84 -7.03 12.62
C ALA A 284 -9.92 -6.88 13.84
N LYS A 285 -8.61 -6.94 13.62
CA LYS A 285 -7.63 -6.82 14.72
C LYS A 285 -7.86 -5.54 15.52
N HIS A 286 -8.17 -4.42 14.86
CA HIS A 286 -8.43 -3.14 15.50
C HIS A 286 -9.72 -3.08 16.35
N ASP A 287 -10.66 -4.01 16.16
CA ASP A 287 -11.90 -4.09 16.95
C ASP A 287 -11.73 -4.73 18.32
N LEU A 288 -10.63 -5.47 18.52
CA LEU A 288 -10.38 -6.17 19.77
C LEU A 288 -10.13 -5.17 20.91
N LEU A 289 -10.71 -5.44 22.08
CA LEU A 289 -10.67 -4.54 23.24
C LEU A 289 -9.24 -4.08 23.59
N LYS A 290 -8.25 -4.99 23.57
CA LYS A 290 -6.85 -4.64 23.84
C LYS A 290 -6.31 -3.57 22.89
N TYR A 291 -6.66 -3.64 21.60
CA TYR A 291 -6.20 -2.69 20.59
C TYR A 291 -7.00 -1.38 20.64
N ARG A 292 -8.28 -1.43 20.99
CA ARG A 292 -9.07 -0.23 21.26
C ARG A 292 -8.53 0.53 22.48
N PHE A 293 -8.20 -0.19 23.55
CA PHE A 293 -7.67 0.38 24.78
C PHE A 293 -6.31 1.05 24.56
N ILE A 294 -5.34 0.34 23.97
CA ILE A 294 -4.03 0.94 23.68
C ILE A 294 -4.14 2.11 22.69
N SER A 295 -5.00 2.02 21.67
CA SER A 295 -5.21 3.13 20.73
C SER A 295 -5.79 4.36 21.43
N CYS A 296 -6.70 4.17 22.39
CA CYS A 296 -7.26 5.26 23.19
C CYS A 296 -6.17 5.97 24.03
N ILE A 297 -5.31 5.20 24.70
CA ILE A 297 -4.17 5.75 25.45
C ILE A 297 -3.24 6.53 24.51
N GLU A 298 -2.84 5.92 23.39
CA GLU A 298 -1.91 6.53 22.45
C GLU A 298 -2.46 7.83 21.86
N ASN A 299 -3.73 7.84 21.45
CA ASN A 299 -4.33 8.98 20.76
C ASN A 299 -4.72 10.11 21.73
N ASN A 300 -5.21 9.80 22.93
CA ASN A 300 -5.75 10.81 23.85
C ASN A 300 -4.80 11.22 24.97
N LEU A 301 -3.91 10.33 25.43
CA LEU A 301 -3.03 10.60 26.58
C LEU A 301 -1.57 10.83 26.17
N LEU A 302 -1.11 10.20 25.09
CA LEU A 302 0.29 10.26 24.65
C LEU A 302 0.52 11.17 23.44
N GLY A 303 -0.44 12.03 23.09
CA GLY A 303 -0.33 12.94 21.94
C GLY A 303 -0.10 12.21 20.62
N GLY A 304 -0.63 10.99 20.46
CA GLY A 304 -0.42 10.15 19.30
C GLY A 304 0.88 9.35 19.30
N ARG A 305 1.69 9.36 20.37
CA ARG A 305 2.89 8.51 20.46
C ARG A 305 2.47 7.04 20.63
N ARG A 306 3.00 6.16 19.76
CA ARG A 306 2.73 4.71 19.80
C ARG A 306 3.66 3.97 20.77
N LEU A 307 3.11 3.03 21.52
CA LEU A 307 3.82 2.18 22.47
C LEU A 307 4.22 0.86 21.79
N GLY A 308 5.52 0.60 21.65
CA GLY A 308 5.99 -0.66 21.04
C GLY A 308 5.71 -0.78 19.54
N GLU A 309 5.54 0.34 18.83
CA GLU A 309 5.38 0.35 17.36
C GLU A 309 6.57 -0.37 16.69
N PHE A 310 6.26 -1.34 15.83
CA PHE A 310 7.25 -1.97 14.97
C PHE A 310 7.87 -0.92 14.04
N LYS A 311 9.20 -0.85 14.01
CA LYS A 311 9.95 0.07 13.14
C LYS A 311 10.76 -0.70 12.12
N ASN A 312 10.44 -0.52 10.84
CA ASN A 312 11.15 -1.15 9.72
C ASN A 312 12.41 -0.39 9.27
N PHE A 313 12.76 0.71 9.93
CA PHE A 313 13.77 1.67 9.47
C PHE A 313 14.64 2.19 10.62
N ILE A 314 15.77 2.82 10.27
CA ILE A 314 16.59 3.66 11.14
C ILE A 314 16.35 5.11 10.72
N LEU A 315 15.72 5.90 11.60
CA LEU A 315 15.45 7.30 11.30
C LEU A 315 16.72 8.12 11.57
N VAL A 316 17.26 8.77 10.53
CA VAL A 316 18.37 9.72 10.65
C VAL A 316 17.76 11.09 10.95
N LYS A 317 18.30 11.78 11.95
CA LYS A 317 17.90 13.15 12.26
C LYS A 317 18.59 14.09 11.26
N GLU A 318 17.83 15.06 10.78
CA GLU A 318 18.39 16.15 9.96
C GLU A 318 19.43 16.96 10.72
#